data_AF-A0A6A5GFD7-F1
#
_entry.id   AF-A0A6A5GFD7-F1
#
_cell.length_a   1.000
_cell.length_b   1.000
_cell.length_c   1.000
_cell.angle_alpha   90.00
_cell.angle_beta   90.00
_cell.angle_gamma   90.00
#
_symmetry.space_group_name_H-M   'P 1'
#
loop_
_entity.id
_entity.type
_entity.pdbx_description
1 polymer ?
#
loop_
_entity_poly.entity_id
_entity_poly.type
_entity_poly.pdbx_seq_one_letter_code
_entity_poly.pdbx_strand_id
1 'polypeptide(L)'
;MTRPPPDSQIDLRALILYDDYQRKTAGKSYENYEKLCDTIGEKAISCDVYKYWFNRYPIEECLTRSESDGSNIPATGIRWCILSDVISGKCAEKSIDDLCEVFDELKIDKEDHDYWFKRFGNGHLFKRVTFSDLPNEIIAEIVGKCDSFRSYLTLRNVSRRLRAIVDSSKPAFSCITVYVGEDSIEQ
;
A
#
# COMPACT_ATOMS: atom_id res chain seq x y z
N MET A 1 30.57 13.69 2.89
CA MET A 1 29.18 14.14 2.63
C MET A 1 28.25 13.10 3.23
N THR A 2 27.36 13.53 4.10
CA THR A 2 26.35 12.69 4.77
C THR A 2 25.30 12.23 3.75
N ARG A 3 24.78 11.00 3.94
CA ARG A 3 23.60 10.43 3.26
C ARG A 3 22.50 11.52 3.13
N PRO A 4 21.64 11.53 2.08
CA PRO A 4 20.56 12.52 2.06
C PRO A 4 19.82 12.43 3.39
N PRO A 5 19.40 13.57 3.95
CA PRO A 5 18.84 13.58 5.29
C PRO A 5 17.78 12.48 5.36
N PRO A 6 17.82 11.61 6.39
CA PRO A 6 16.84 10.54 6.58
C PRO A 6 15.39 11.05 6.72
N ASP A 7 15.20 12.37 6.64
CA ASP A 7 13.96 13.10 6.84
C ASP A 7 13.11 13.21 5.56
N SER A 8 13.57 12.81 4.36
CA SER A 8 12.66 12.72 3.21
C SER A 8 11.82 11.45 3.31
N GLN A 9 10.50 11.57 3.47
CA GLN A 9 9.59 10.41 3.45
C GLN A 9 9.65 9.65 2.12
N ILE A 10 10.08 10.35 1.06
CA ILE A 10 10.32 9.81 -0.27
C ILE A 10 11.59 8.96 -0.23
N ASP A 11 11.46 7.69 -0.59
CA ASP A 11 12.60 6.82 -0.88
C ASP A 11 13.21 7.21 -2.23
N LEU A 12 14.06 8.24 -2.18
CA LEU A 12 14.74 8.81 -3.35
C LEU A 12 15.54 7.77 -4.14
N ARG A 13 16.08 6.75 -3.46
CA ARG A 13 16.90 5.74 -4.12
C ARG A 13 16.06 4.89 -5.08
N ALA A 14 14.93 4.37 -4.61
CA ALA A 14 14.03 3.58 -5.46
C ALA A 14 13.54 4.40 -6.67
N LEU A 15 13.13 5.64 -6.44
CA LEU A 15 12.65 6.53 -7.49
C LEU A 15 13.73 6.82 -8.54
N ILE A 16 14.96 7.12 -8.10
CA ILE A 16 16.09 7.41 -9.00
C ILE A 16 16.46 6.18 -9.83
N LEU A 17 16.56 5.00 -9.22
CA LEU A 17 16.87 3.76 -9.95
C LEU A 17 15.80 3.44 -10.99
N TYR A 18 14.53 3.67 -10.64
CA TYR A 18 13.41 3.49 -11.55
C TYR A 18 13.44 4.49 -12.72
N ASP A 19 13.73 5.77 -12.43
CA ASP A 19 13.83 6.81 -13.46
C ASP A 19 15.04 6.62 -14.38
N ASP A 20 16.18 6.15 -13.84
CA ASP A 20 17.37 5.79 -14.60
C ASP A 20 17.09 4.62 -15.56
N TYR A 21 16.39 3.58 -15.08
CA TYR A 21 15.94 2.47 -15.93
C TYR A 21 15.04 2.95 -17.08
N GLN A 22 14.11 3.87 -16.78
CA GLN A 22 13.27 4.53 -17.80
C GLN A 22 14.05 5.48 -18.71
N ARG A 23 15.38 5.60 -18.55
CA ARG A 23 16.28 6.47 -19.29
C ARG A 23 15.90 7.94 -19.20
N LYS A 24 15.37 8.37 -18.06
CA LYS A 24 15.13 9.80 -17.81
C LYS A 24 16.46 10.50 -17.57
N THR A 25 16.53 11.75 -18.00
CA THR A 25 17.66 12.62 -17.62
C THR A 25 17.48 13.08 -16.18
N ALA A 26 18.58 13.43 -15.51
CA ALA A 26 18.52 13.95 -14.14
C ALA A 26 17.59 15.17 -14.00
N GLY A 27 17.50 16.01 -15.04
CA GLY A 27 16.55 17.13 -15.08
C GLY A 27 15.10 16.67 -15.11
N LYS A 28 14.76 15.73 -15.99
CA LYS A 28 13.39 15.20 -16.10
C LYS A 28 12.97 14.38 -14.89
N SER A 29 13.92 13.66 -14.30
CA SER A 29 13.73 12.94 -13.05
C SER A 29 13.47 13.91 -11.88
N TYR A 30 14.24 15.00 -11.81
CA TYR A 30 13.99 16.07 -10.83
C TYR A 30 12.62 16.73 -11.00
N GLU A 31 12.21 17.06 -12.23
CA GLU A 31 10.87 17.62 -12.50
C GLU A 31 9.74 16.69 -12.02
N ASN A 32 9.90 15.37 -12.16
CA ASN A 32 8.92 14.41 -11.64
C ASN A 32 8.96 14.36 -10.10
N TYR A 33 10.15 14.35 -9.51
CA TYR A 33 10.34 14.39 -8.07
C TYR A 33 9.74 15.65 -7.44
N GLU A 34 9.90 16.81 -8.06
CA GLU A 34 9.31 18.07 -7.59
C GLU A 34 7.78 17.98 -7.59
N LYS A 35 7.17 17.47 -8.66
CA LYS A 35 5.72 17.20 -8.71
C LYS A 35 5.25 16.22 -7.64
N LEU A 36 6.06 15.20 -7.33
CA LEU A 36 5.77 14.26 -6.25
C LEU A 36 5.74 14.98 -4.90
N CYS A 37 6.75 15.80 -4.61
CA CYS A 37 6.82 16.62 -3.40
C CYS A 37 5.61 17.56 -3.28
N ASP A 38 5.25 18.26 -4.36
CA ASP A 38 4.08 19.14 -4.39
C ASP A 38 2.79 18.37 -4.10
N THR A 39 2.65 17.17 -4.68
CA THR A 39 1.46 16.31 -4.50
C THR A 39 1.27 15.87 -3.04
N ILE A 40 2.35 15.64 -2.31
CA ILE A 40 2.31 15.21 -0.91
C ILE A 40 2.43 16.37 0.09
N GLY A 41 2.63 17.60 -0.38
CA GLY A 41 2.83 18.78 0.45
C GLY A 41 4.18 18.82 1.18
N GLU A 42 5.19 18.14 0.65
CA GLU A 42 6.56 18.17 1.18
C GLU A 42 7.44 19.14 0.40
N LYS A 43 8.45 19.68 1.07
CA LYS A 43 9.43 20.56 0.42
C LYS A 43 10.47 19.71 -0.31
N ALA A 44 10.59 19.90 -1.62
CA ALA A 44 11.61 19.27 -2.43
C ALA A 44 13.03 19.68 -1.99
N ILE A 45 13.98 18.74 -2.05
CA ILE A 45 15.41 19.05 -1.95
C ILE A 45 15.85 19.89 -3.17
N SER A 46 17.01 20.55 -3.06
CA SER A 46 17.52 21.34 -4.18
C SER A 46 17.92 20.45 -5.37
N CYS A 47 17.77 21.01 -6.58
CA CYS A 47 18.11 20.34 -7.83
C CYS A 47 19.55 19.82 -7.85
N ASP A 48 20.50 20.57 -7.31
CA ASP A 48 21.92 20.16 -7.26
C ASP A 48 22.14 18.94 -6.36
N VAL A 49 21.47 18.90 -5.19
CA VAL A 49 21.54 17.75 -4.29
C VAL A 49 20.87 16.54 -4.93
N TYR A 50 19.73 16.72 -5.60
CA TYR A 50 19.06 15.64 -6.31
C TYR A 50 19.94 15.06 -7.44
N LYS A 51 20.48 15.92 -8.32
CA LYS A 51 21.35 15.52 -9.43
C LYS A 51 22.59 14.79 -8.95
N TYR A 52 23.16 15.19 -7.82
CA TYR A 52 24.26 14.48 -7.20
C TYR A 52 23.90 13.01 -6.91
N TRP A 53 22.75 12.76 -6.29
CA TRP A 53 22.28 11.41 -5.99
C TRP A 53 21.85 10.63 -7.24
N PHE A 54 21.23 11.32 -8.21
CA PHE A 54 20.84 10.74 -9.49
C PHE A 54 22.04 10.10 -10.21
N ASN A 55 23.20 10.78 -10.20
CA ASN A 55 24.42 10.27 -10.83
C ASN A 55 25.13 9.20 -10.00
N ARG A 56 24.77 9.04 -8.71
CA ARG A 56 25.51 8.21 -7.76
C ARG A 56 24.82 6.87 -7.49
N TYR A 57 23.50 6.86 -7.30
CA TYR A 57 22.78 5.64 -6.95
C TYR A 57 22.84 4.52 -8.00
N PRO A 58 22.73 4.79 -9.31
CA PRO A 58 22.89 3.73 -10.32
C PRO A 58 24.25 3.04 -10.26
N ILE A 59 25.31 3.81 -9.97
CA ILE A 59 26.67 3.27 -9.82
C ILE A 59 26.76 2.41 -8.56
N GLU A 60 26.25 2.90 -7.42
CA GLU A 60 26.24 2.14 -6.17
C GLU A 60 25.47 0.83 -6.31
N GLU A 61 24.31 0.85 -6.99
CA GLU A 61 23.49 -0.34 -7.24
C GLU A 61 24.22 -1.37 -8.12
N CYS A 62 24.93 -0.90 -9.15
CA CYS A 62 25.73 -1.76 -10.02
C CYS A 62 26.88 -2.44 -9.25
N LEU A 63 27.52 -1.73 -8.34
CA LEU A 63 28.58 -2.27 -7.48
C LEU A 63 28.02 -3.31 -6.49
N THR A 64 26.88 -3.04 -5.84
CA THR A 64 26.28 -3.97 -4.87
C THR A 64 25.73 -5.23 -5.52
N ARG A 65 25.20 -5.17 -6.75
CA ARG A 65 24.77 -6.37 -7.48
C ARG A 65 25.93 -7.32 -7.81
N SER A 66 27.16 -6.81 -7.92
CA SER A 66 28.36 -7.63 -8.17
C SER A 66 28.90 -8.33 -6.91
N GLU A 67 28.51 -7.84 -5.73
CA GLU A 67 28.90 -8.35 -4.42
C GLU A 67 27.65 -8.91 -3.74
N SER A 68 27.26 -10.14 -4.08
CA SER A 68 26.11 -10.96 -3.61
C SER A 68 25.47 -10.66 -2.22
N ASP A 69 24.94 -9.47 -2.00
CA ASP A 69 24.12 -9.11 -0.85
C ASP A 69 22.97 -8.26 -1.39
N GLY A 70 21.78 -8.87 -1.44
CA GLY A 70 20.62 -8.37 -2.16
C GLY A 70 20.30 -6.92 -1.79
N SER A 71 19.92 -6.13 -2.80
CA SER A 71 19.63 -4.72 -2.61
C SER A 71 18.48 -4.54 -1.62
N ASN A 72 18.78 -3.98 -0.44
CA ASN A 72 17.77 -3.60 0.55
C ASN A 72 17.02 -2.33 0.08
N ILE A 73 16.24 -2.44 -1.00
CA ILE A 73 15.27 -1.40 -1.35
C ILE A 73 13.99 -1.71 -0.57
N PRO A 74 13.58 -0.84 0.38
CA PRO A 74 12.37 -1.03 1.15
C PRO A 74 11.14 -1.15 0.25
N ALA A 75 10.19 -2.03 0.58
CA ALA A 75 8.91 -2.14 -0.13
C ALA A 75 8.12 -0.81 -0.20
N THR A 76 8.41 0.14 0.70
CA THR A 76 7.87 1.50 0.65
C THR A 76 8.39 2.32 -0.54
N GLY A 77 9.59 2.03 -1.03
CA GLY A 77 10.18 2.70 -2.19
C GLY A 77 9.41 2.45 -3.48
N ILE A 78 8.90 1.23 -3.67
CA ILE A 78 8.08 0.88 -4.85
C ILE A 78 6.81 1.74 -4.91
N ARG A 79 6.18 2.04 -3.77
CA ARG A 79 4.95 2.85 -3.74
C ARG A 79 5.17 4.28 -4.25
N TRP A 80 6.36 4.84 -4.04
CA TRP A 80 6.74 6.14 -4.60
C TRP A 80 6.85 6.09 -6.12
N CYS A 81 7.40 5.00 -6.66
CA CYS A 81 7.44 4.77 -8.11
C CYS A 81 6.03 4.60 -8.70
N ILE A 82 5.12 3.89 -8.01
CA ILE A 82 3.70 3.79 -8.41
C ILE A 82 3.04 5.17 -8.44
N LEU A 83 3.24 6.00 -7.42
CA LEU A 83 2.70 7.36 -7.39
C LEU A 83 3.26 8.21 -8.55
N SER A 84 4.55 8.09 -8.84
CA SER A 84 5.21 8.76 -9.98
C SER A 84 4.55 8.40 -11.32
N ASP A 85 4.24 7.11 -11.51
CA ASP A 85 3.60 6.59 -12.70
C ASP A 85 2.16 7.08 -12.85
N VAL A 86 1.41 7.14 -11.75
CA VAL A 86 0.06 7.71 -11.73
C VAL A 86 0.08 9.20 -12.09
N ILE A 87 0.98 10.00 -11.51
CA ILE A 87 1.14 11.43 -11.84
C ILE A 87 1.54 11.61 -13.31
N SER A 88 2.34 10.70 -13.84
CA SER A 88 2.78 10.70 -15.24
C SER A 88 1.71 10.20 -16.22
N GLY A 89 0.57 9.72 -15.73
CA GLY A 89 -0.52 9.19 -16.56
C GLY A 89 -0.22 7.83 -17.20
N LYS A 90 0.72 7.06 -16.64
CA LYS A 90 1.00 5.69 -17.08
C LYS A 90 -0.22 4.79 -16.76
N CYS A 91 -0.45 3.71 -17.51
CA CYS A 91 -1.46 2.71 -17.14
C CYS A 91 -0.92 1.72 -16.10
N ALA A 92 -1.83 1.09 -15.35
CA ALA A 92 -1.47 0.14 -14.28
C ALA A 92 -0.67 -1.06 -14.79
N GLU A 93 -1.05 -1.62 -15.95
CA GLU A 93 -0.38 -2.76 -16.57
C GLU A 93 1.09 -2.44 -16.87
N LYS A 94 1.35 -1.31 -17.55
CA LYS A 94 2.71 -0.89 -17.84
C LYS A 94 3.50 -0.53 -16.57
N SER A 95 2.84 0.07 -15.58
CA SER A 95 3.45 0.40 -14.29
C SER A 95 4.00 -0.85 -13.61
N ILE A 96 3.19 -1.91 -13.47
CA ILE A 96 3.67 -3.14 -12.82
C ILE A 96 4.75 -3.85 -13.63
N ASP A 97 4.63 -3.88 -14.96
CA ASP A 97 5.63 -4.51 -15.83
C ASP A 97 6.98 -3.80 -15.70
N ASP A 98 7.02 -2.47 -15.84
CA ASP A 98 8.24 -1.66 -15.70
C ASP A 98 8.85 -1.83 -14.30
N LEU A 99 8.02 -1.89 -13.24
CA LEU A 99 8.49 -2.08 -11.87
C LEU A 99 9.09 -3.47 -11.65
N CYS A 100 8.46 -4.52 -12.19
CA CYS A 100 8.98 -5.89 -12.12
C CYS A 100 10.31 -6.02 -12.87
N GLU A 101 10.48 -5.35 -14.01
CA GLU A 101 11.75 -5.38 -14.75
C GLU A 101 12.90 -4.72 -13.96
N VAL A 102 12.62 -3.66 -13.20
CA VAL A 102 13.62 -2.96 -12.38
C VAL A 102 13.93 -3.71 -11.09
N PHE A 103 12.87 -4.18 -10.43
CA PHE A 103 12.91 -4.69 -9.07
C PHE A 103 12.59 -6.20 -9.01
N ASP A 104 12.99 -6.98 -10.02
CA ASP A 104 12.66 -8.40 -10.18
C ASP A 104 12.85 -9.24 -8.91
N GLU A 105 13.91 -8.95 -8.14
CA GLU A 105 14.23 -9.62 -6.88
C GLU A 105 13.20 -9.39 -5.76
N LEU A 106 12.44 -8.29 -5.80
CA LEU A 106 11.50 -7.90 -4.75
C LEU A 106 10.12 -8.56 -4.85
N LYS A 107 9.88 -9.41 -5.86
CA LYS A 107 8.61 -10.11 -6.11
C LYS A 107 7.39 -9.23 -5.78
N ILE A 108 7.16 -8.23 -6.63
CA ILE A 108 6.09 -7.25 -6.43
C ILE A 108 4.73 -7.96 -6.42
N ASP A 109 3.99 -7.78 -5.35
CA ASP A 109 2.63 -8.30 -5.23
C ASP A 109 1.67 -7.48 -6.10
N LYS A 110 1.00 -8.15 -7.04
CA LYS A 110 0.08 -7.50 -7.98
C LYS A 110 -1.12 -6.89 -7.26
N GLU A 111 -1.65 -7.54 -6.23
CA GLU A 111 -2.80 -7.03 -5.47
C GLU A 111 -2.42 -5.75 -4.70
N ASP A 112 -1.22 -5.71 -4.09
CA ASP A 112 -0.71 -4.50 -3.45
C ASP A 112 -0.48 -3.38 -4.47
N HIS A 113 0.13 -3.69 -5.62
CA HIS A 113 0.33 -2.74 -6.71
C HIS A 113 -1.02 -2.12 -7.15
N ASP A 114 -1.99 -2.96 -7.52
CA ASP A 114 -3.28 -2.51 -8.04
C ASP A 114 -4.05 -1.68 -6.99
N TYR A 115 -3.94 -2.05 -5.71
CA TYR A 115 -4.49 -1.27 -4.61
C TYR A 115 -3.89 0.15 -4.56
N TRP A 116 -2.57 0.27 -4.55
CA TRP A 116 -1.90 1.57 -4.46
C TRP A 116 -2.11 2.40 -5.72
N PHE A 117 -2.02 1.78 -6.89
CA PHE A 117 -2.24 2.45 -8.16
C PHE A 117 -3.63 3.09 -8.22
N LYS A 118 -4.68 2.31 -7.90
CA LYS A 118 -6.06 2.81 -7.86
C LYS A 118 -6.24 3.89 -6.78
N ARG A 119 -5.60 3.72 -5.63
CA ARG A 119 -5.68 4.66 -4.51
C ARG A 119 -5.09 6.02 -4.88
N PHE A 120 -3.88 6.04 -5.44
CA PHE A 120 -3.22 7.25 -5.90
C PHE A 120 -4.00 7.90 -7.04
N GLY A 121 -4.56 7.11 -7.97
CA GLY A 121 -5.43 7.61 -9.03
C GLY A 121 -6.69 8.34 -8.53
N ASN A 122 -7.15 8.00 -7.32
CA ASN A 122 -8.26 8.68 -6.64
C ASN A 122 -7.82 9.88 -5.78
N GLY A 123 -6.54 10.27 -5.83
CA GLY A 123 -5.99 11.40 -5.07
C GLY A 123 -5.69 11.11 -3.60
N HIS A 124 -5.76 9.85 -3.16
CA HIS A 124 -5.40 9.47 -1.79
C HIS A 124 -3.92 9.10 -1.69
N LEU A 125 -3.28 9.47 -0.57
CA LEU A 125 -1.85 9.20 -0.34
C LEU A 125 -1.61 7.87 0.42
N PHE A 126 -0.38 7.68 0.91
CA PHE A 126 0.20 6.48 1.54
C PHE A 126 -0.52 5.91 2.77
N LYS A 127 -1.66 6.49 3.18
CA LYS A 127 -2.50 5.92 4.24
C LYS A 127 -3.31 4.76 3.67
N ARG A 128 -2.90 3.53 3.97
CA ARG A 128 -3.71 2.33 3.73
C ARG A 128 -4.97 2.42 4.56
N VAL A 129 -6.12 2.30 3.91
CA VAL A 129 -7.43 2.16 4.57
C VAL A 129 -7.74 0.68 4.65
N THR A 130 -8.12 0.27 5.84
CA THR A 130 -8.55 -1.07 6.21
C THR A 130 -10.01 -1.03 6.65
N PHE A 131 -10.61 -2.20 6.86
CA PHE A 131 -11.95 -2.29 7.43
C PHE A 131 -12.07 -1.55 8.77
N SER A 132 -10.99 -1.50 9.55
CA SER A 132 -10.95 -0.79 10.84
C SER A 132 -11.06 0.73 10.70
N ASP A 133 -10.81 1.31 9.54
CA ASP A 133 -10.97 2.75 9.32
C ASP A 133 -12.42 3.15 9.02
N LEU A 134 -13.32 2.18 8.81
CA LEU A 134 -14.74 2.47 8.58
C LEU A 134 -15.42 2.96 9.88
N PRO A 135 -16.28 3.99 9.81
CA PRO A 135 -17.13 4.42 10.92
C PRO A 135 -18.05 3.29 11.41
N ASN A 136 -18.40 3.32 12.68
CA ASN A 136 -19.24 2.28 13.28
C ASN A 136 -20.63 2.21 12.62
N GLU A 137 -21.15 3.36 12.17
CA GLU A 137 -22.45 3.48 11.50
C GLU A 137 -22.46 2.74 10.16
N ILE A 138 -21.38 2.86 9.38
CA ILE A 138 -21.22 2.16 8.11
C ILE A 138 -21.08 0.65 8.34
N ILE A 139 -20.32 0.26 9.36
CA ILE A 139 -20.19 -1.16 9.73
C ILE A 139 -21.53 -1.72 10.19
N ALA A 140 -22.31 -0.97 10.98
CA ALA A 140 -23.64 -1.38 11.39
C ALA A 140 -24.58 -1.56 10.20
N GLU A 141 -24.50 -0.71 9.17
CA GLU A 141 -25.27 -0.89 7.93
C GLU A 141 -24.88 -2.18 7.19
N ILE A 142 -23.57 -2.49 7.11
CA ILE A 142 -23.08 -3.74 6.51
C ILE A 142 -23.56 -4.95 7.31
N VAL A 143 -23.47 -4.91 8.64
CA VAL A 143 -23.97 -5.96 9.54
C VAL A 143 -25.48 -6.13 9.37
N GLY A 144 -26.23 -5.04 9.24
CA GLY A 144 -27.67 -5.06 9.01
C GLY A 144 -28.09 -5.73 7.70
N LYS A 145 -27.20 -5.77 6.69
CA LYS A 145 -27.40 -6.48 5.42
C LYS A 145 -26.99 -7.96 5.47
N CYS A 146 -26.59 -8.49 6.62
CA CYS A 146 -26.28 -9.90 6.76
C CYS A 146 -27.58 -10.70 7.01
N ASP A 147 -27.91 -11.64 6.13
CA ASP A 147 -29.22 -12.32 6.20
C ASP A 147 -29.21 -13.60 7.05
N SER A 148 -28.04 -14.08 7.48
CA SER A 148 -27.91 -15.37 8.18
C SER A 148 -27.44 -15.23 9.63
N PHE A 149 -28.04 -16.02 10.52
CA PHE A 149 -27.61 -16.14 11.93
C PHE A 149 -26.14 -16.52 12.05
N ARG A 150 -25.68 -17.40 11.16
CA ARG A 150 -24.28 -17.83 11.10
C ARG A 150 -23.35 -16.65 10.79
N SER A 151 -23.71 -15.78 9.84
CA SER A 151 -22.92 -14.58 9.50
C SER A 151 -22.74 -13.67 10.72
N TYR A 152 -23.81 -13.42 11.49
CA TYR A 152 -23.72 -12.60 12.71
C TYR A 152 -22.79 -13.21 13.76
N LEU A 153 -22.93 -14.51 14.04
CA LEU A 153 -22.05 -15.20 14.99
C LEU A 153 -20.59 -15.19 14.52
N THR A 154 -20.35 -15.34 13.22
CA THR A 154 -19.00 -15.23 12.66
C THR A 154 -18.45 -13.82 12.84
N LEU A 155 -19.20 -12.77 12.49
CA LEU A 155 -18.78 -11.37 12.64
C LEU A 155 -18.49 -11.00 14.10
N ARG A 156 -19.28 -11.53 15.04
CA ARG A 156 -19.08 -11.38 16.49
C ARG A 156 -17.72 -11.92 16.98
N ASN A 157 -17.13 -12.85 16.23
CA ASN A 157 -15.85 -13.47 16.56
C ASN A 157 -14.64 -12.85 15.86
N VAL A 158 -14.84 -11.92 14.92
CA VAL A 158 -13.73 -11.28 14.17
C VAL A 158 -12.95 -10.30 15.03
N SER A 159 -13.62 -9.39 15.76
CA SER A 159 -12.95 -8.42 16.62
C SER A 159 -13.86 -7.94 17.76
N ARG A 160 -13.26 -7.35 18.80
CA ARG A 160 -14.01 -6.75 19.92
C ARG A 160 -14.91 -5.59 19.45
N ARG A 161 -14.45 -4.80 18.47
CA ARG A 161 -15.23 -3.69 17.91
C ARG A 161 -16.44 -4.21 17.13
N LEU A 162 -16.23 -5.19 16.24
CA LEU A 162 -17.33 -5.82 15.50
C LEU A 162 -18.32 -6.49 16.44
N ARG A 163 -17.84 -7.19 17.47
CA ARG A 163 -18.71 -7.76 18.52
C ARG A 163 -19.59 -6.71 19.17
N ALA A 164 -19.03 -5.58 19.59
CA ALA A 164 -19.81 -4.52 20.21
C ALA A 164 -20.90 -3.98 19.27
N ILE A 165 -20.56 -3.78 17.98
CA ILE A 165 -21.51 -3.29 16.97
C ILE A 165 -22.62 -4.31 16.70
N VAL A 166 -22.26 -5.59 16.54
CA VAL A 166 -23.21 -6.70 16.33
C VAL A 166 -24.14 -6.82 17.55
N ASP A 167 -23.59 -6.82 18.76
CA ASP A 167 -24.37 -6.99 20.00
C ASP A 167 -25.25 -5.76 20.30
N SER A 168 -24.88 -4.56 19.83
CA SER A 168 -25.69 -3.35 19.92
C SER A 168 -26.71 -3.20 18.79
N SER A 169 -26.54 -3.94 17.69
CA SER A 169 -27.45 -3.91 16.56
C SER A 169 -28.67 -4.78 16.85
N LYS A 170 -29.84 -4.35 16.39
CA LYS A 170 -31.05 -5.17 16.51
C LYS A 170 -30.83 -6.46 15.70
N PRO A 171 -30.91 -7.67 16.30
CA PRO A 171 -30.68 -8.89 15.55
C PRO A 171 -31.69 -9.01 14.41
N ALA A 172 -31.22 -9.45 13.24
CA ALA A 172 -32.08 -9.67 12.06
C ALA A 172 -33.07 -10.84 12.23
N PHE A 173 -32.99 -11.57 13.34
CA PHE A 173 -33.79 -12.76 13.61
C PHE A 173 -34.78 -12.50 14.73
N SER A 174 -36.03 -12.85 14.47
CA SER A 174 -37.13 -12.78 15.43
C SER A 174 -37.33 -14.09 16.22
N CYS A 175 -36.71 -15.19 15.79
CA CYS A 175 -36.90 -16.51 16.38
C CYS A 175 -35.61 -17.34 16.30
N ILE A 176 -35.31 -18.08 17.36
CA ILE A 176 -34.22 -19.06 17.44
C ILE A 176 -34.84 -20.38 17.89
N THR A 177 -34.63 -21.44 17.11
CA THR A 177 -35.07 -22.80 17.47
C THR A 177 -33.85 -23.64 17.83
N VAL A 178 -33.86 -24.25 19.01
CA VAL A 178 -32.82 -25.16 19.49
C VAL A 178 -33.37 -26.57 19.52
N TYR A 179 -32.71 -27.50 18.84
CA TYR A 179 -33.02 -28.93 18.88
C TYR A 179 -32.02 -29.59 19.84
N VAL A 180 -32.53 -30.21 20.91
CA VAL A 180 -31.73 -31.00 21.84
C VAL A 180 -31.83 -32.45 21.40
N GLY A 181 -30.71 -33.08 21.08
CA GLY A 181 -30.64 -34.52 20.86
C GLY A 181 -30.75 -35.27 22.19
N GLU A 182 -31.45 -36.40 22.21
CA GLU A 182 -31.50 -37.28 23.37
C GLU A 182 -30.14 -37.96 23.56
N ASP A 183 -29.23 -37.32 24.30
CA ASP A 183 -28.07 -38.00 24.87
C ASP A 183 -28.55 -38.70 26.15
N SER A 184 -28.84 -39.99 26.04
CA SER A 184 -29.19 -40.84 27.18
C SER A 184 -28.04 -40.88 28.19
N ILE A 185 -28.30 -40.40 29.40
CA ILE A 185 -27.45 -40.67 30.56
C ILE A 185 -27.85 -42.05 31.08
N GLU A 186 -27.06 -43.08 30.77
CA GLU A 186 -27.14 -44.35 31.50
C GLU A 186 -26.69 -44.09 32.95
N GLN A 187 -27.61 -44.31 33.90
CA GLN A 187 -27.36 -44.24 35.35
C GLN A 187 -26.62 -45.48 35.85
#